data_AF-A0A7R9YWH1-F1
#
_entry.id   AF-A0A7R9YWH1-F1
#
_cell.length_a   1.000
_cell.length_b   1.000
_cell.length_c   1.000
_cell.angle_alpha   90.00
_cell.angle_beta   90.00
_cell.angle_gamma   90.00
#
_symmetry.space_group_name_H-M   'P 1'
#
loop_
_entity.id
_entity.type
_entity.pdbx_description
1 polymer ?
#
loop_
_entity_poly.entity_id
_entity_poly.type
_entity_poly.pdbx_seq_one_letter_code
_entity_poly.pdbx_strand_id
1 'polypeptide(L)'
;MSATMADVVGSNALGLDSDMYTGKEVGRSSESMVSKHQEMMQAEKENIAVEKLSALMPQLGPLVRVAALKECIFDVEMAVQFLRRFSTENEEPLKALQKKRKKLQQERDAAEPSSSESESESASSGDSSDPGRKKRRRGKSSRKSKHKKRGDKDRKKRRRGQDKATIKKAALTSGESFGKYGIIRETDAAAKSSEFILWALEVKKIDIETLPRNDERELFRDYIEDFNTGTLPHRKYYNLEAYNKYKEAKAAAKGGKRTEKKKSAVDDEAELRKLRAEEAAKLREQRMQEALAELKYSDKAKDMKEQEMMRLQMQNAYKTGDKALAEKLMARLAPDDPAKAK
;
A
#
# COMPACT_ATOMS: atom_id res chain seq x y z
N MET A 1 -49.44 -24.85 31.96
CA MET A 1 -48.05 -24.76 32.43
C MET A 1 -47.18 -25.40 31.37
N SER A 2 -46.68 -24.59 30.44
CA SER A 2 -45.92 -25.05 29.27
C SER A 2 -44.59 -24.29 29.25
N ALA A 3 -43.49 -25.01 29.41
CA ALA A 3 -42.13 -24.46 29.31
C ALA A 3 -41.56 -24.81 27.94
N THR A 4 -41.30 -23.79 27.12
CA THR A 4 -40.62 -23.89 25.83
C THR A 4 -39.12 -23.64 26.02
N MET A 5 -38.29 -24.55 25.53
CA MET A 5 -36.85 -24.36 25.33
C MET A 5 -36.59 -23.26 24.30
N ALA A 6 -35.66 -22.35 24.60
CA ALA A 6 -35.14 -21.37 23.64
C ALA A 6 -33.62 -21.18 23.83
N ASP A 7 -32.91 -21.38 22.72
CA ASP A 7 -31.61 -20.82 22.29
C ASP A 7 -30.40 -20.81 23.24
N VAL A 8 -29.54 -21.82 23.04
CA VAL A 8 -28.10 -21.71 23.29
C VAL A 8 -27.43 -21.33 21.96
N VAL A 9 -27.18 -20.04 21.75
CA VAL A 9 -26.30 -19.55 20.68
C VAL A 9 -24.88 -19.50 21.22
N GLY A 10 -24.01 -20.30 20.61
CA GLY A 10 -22.63 -20.51 20.99
C GLY A 10 -21.79 -19.24 21.05
N SER A 11 -21.37 -18.89 22.27
CA SER A 11 -20.26 -17.98 22.50
C SER A 11 -18.96 -18.76 22.37
N ASN A 12 -18.21 -18.57 21.28
CA ASN A 12 -16.85 -19.11 21.14
C ASN A 12 -15.91 -18.42 22.14
N ALA A 13 -15.26 -19.21 22.99
CA ALA A 13 -14.50 -18.80 24.18
C ALA A 13 -13.17 -18.05 23.94
N LEU A 14 -12.94 -17.45 22.77
CA LEU A 14 -11.67 -16.75 22.48
C LEU A 14 -11.80 -15.37 21.81
N GLY A 15 -13.00 -14.85 21.53
CA GLY A 15 -13.18 -13.44 21.14
C GLY A 15 -12.21 -12.93 20.06
N LEU A 16 -11.92 -13.75 19.05
CA LEU A 16 -11.01 -13.43 17.96
C LEU A 16 -11.81 -12.97 16.75
N ASP A 17 -11.92 -11.65 16.60
CA ASP A 17 -12.47 -11.02 15.40
C ASP A 17 -11.66 -11.44 14.16
N SER A 18 -12.37 -11.73 13.07
CA SER A 18 -11.80 -12.12 11.76
C SER A 18 -11.01 -11.02 11.06
N ASP A 19 -10.95 -9.83 11.65
CA ASP A 19 -10.52 -8.60 10.99
C ASP A 19 -9.00 -8.34 11.07
N MET A 20 -8.22 -9.23 11.70
CA MET A 20 -6.76 -9.06 11.78
C MET A 20 -6.00 -9.31 10.48
N TYR A 21 -6.63 -9.87 9.44
CA TYR A 21 -6.00 -10.10 8.14
C TYR A 21 -6.34 -9.03 7.08
N THR A 22 -7.17 -8.03 7.41
CA THR A 22 -7.64 -7.02 6.43
C THR A 22 -6.90 -5.68 6.50
N GLY A 23 -5.76 -5.61 7.21
CA GLY A 23 -4.81 -4.50 7.06
C GLY A 23 -5.32 -3.13 7.53
N LYS A 24 -6.16 -3.08 8.57
CA LYS A 24 -6.52 -1.81 9.22
C LYS A 24 -5.52 -1.48 10.32
N GLU A 25 -4.62 -0.55 10.02
CA GLU A 25 -3.58 -0.07 10.93
C GLU A 25 -4.17 0.48 12.23
N VAL A 26 -3.74 -0.04 13.38
CA VAL A 26 -3.99 0.56 14.70
C VAL A 26 -2.71 1.25 15.14
N GLY A 27 -2.41 2.38 14.51
CA GLY A 27 -1.47 3.36 15.05
C GLY A 27 -2.20 4.21 16.06
N ARG A 28 -1.85 4.13 17.34
CA ARG A 28 -2.30 5.12 18.33
C ARG A 28 -1.11 5.71 19.06
N SER A 29 -0.65 6.80 18.46
CA SER A 29 0.03 7.92 19.10
C SER A 29 -0.72 8.36 20.37
N SER A 30 0.01 8.90 21.33
CA SER A 30 -0.48 9.38 22.63
C SER A 30 -1.32 10.66 22.51
N GLU A 31 -2.45 10.58 21.80
CA GLU A 31 -3.41 11.68 21.70
C GLU A 31 -4.24 11.77 22.98
N SER A 32 -4.32 12.99 23.52
CA SER A 32 -5.19 13.34 24.64
C SER A 32 -6.61 12.85 24.42
N MET A 33 -7.26 12.33 25.46
CA MET A 33 -8.67 11.89 25.42
C MET A 33 -9.60 12.96 24.85
N VAL A 34 -9.30 14.24 25.09
CA VAL A 34 -10.04 15.38 24.53
C VAL A 34 -9.90 15.46 23.00
N SER A 35 -8.68 15.26 22.48
CA SER A 35 -8.41 15.21 21.04
C SER A 35 -9.15 14.06 20.38
N LYS A 36 -9.14 12.88 21.01
CA LYS A 36 -9.87 11.70 20.51
C LYS A 36 -11.38 11.93 20.47
N HIS A 37 -11.93 12.61 21.48
CA HIS A 37 -13.34 12.95 21.50
C HIS A 37 -13.69 13.99 20.42
N GLN A 38 -12.85 15.02 20.23
CA GLN A 38 -13.02 15.99 19.16
C GLN A 38 -12.96 15.35 17.77
N GLU A 39 -12.02 14.44 17.54
CA GLU A 39 -11.90 13.68 16.30
C GLU A 39 -13.12 12.77 16.07
N MET A 40 -13.58 12.09 17.11
CA MET A 40 -14.80 11.27 17.04
C MET A 40 -16.03 12.11 16.66
N MET A 41 -16.20 13.27 17.31
CA MET A 41 -17.28 14.22 16.99
C MET A 41 -17.16 14.78 15.57
N GLN A 42 -15.95 14.96 15.04
CA GLN A 42 -15.72 15.37 13.66
C GLN A 42 -16.09 14.24 12.69
N ALA A 43 -15.60 13.03 12.91
CA ALA A 43 -15.90 11.86 12.08
C ALA A 43 -17.41 11.57 12.01
N GLU A 44 -18.14 11.72 13.12
CA GLU A 44 -19.60 11.62 13.13
C GLU A 44 -20.27 12.70 12.26
N LYS A 45 -19.82 13.96 12.36
CA LYS A 45 -20.32 15.04 11.49
C LYS A 45 -20.05 14.75 10.01
N GLU A 46 -18.86 14.27 9.68
CA GLU A 46 -18.49 13.89 8.32
C GLU A 46 -19.38 12.74 7.80
N ASN A 47 -19.59 11.71 8.60
CA ASN A 47 -20.46 10.58 8.25
C ASN A 47 -21.90 11.03 8.00
N ILE A 48 -22.44 11.90 8.87
CA ILE A 48 -23.78 12.48 8.71
C ILE A 48 -23.85 13.32 7.43
N ALA A 49 -22.82 14.10 7.11
CA ALA A 49 -22.77 14.91 5.90
C ALA A 49 -22.75 14.03 4.64
N VAL A 50 -21.98 12.94 4.64
CA VAL A 50 -21.93 11.95 3.56
C VAL A 50 -23.29 11.28 3.38
N GLU A 51 -23.93 10.86 4.48
CA GLU A 51 -25.24 10.22 4.45
C GLU A 51 -26.30 11.18 3.88
N LYS A 52 -26.35 12.42 4.37
CA LYS A 52 -27.26 13.47 3.88
C LYS A 52 -27.05 13.75 2.40
N LEU A 53 -25.80 13.95 1.97
CA LEU A 53 -25.50 14.19 0.55
C LEU A 53 -25.84 12.97 -0.30
N SER A 54 -25.71 11.77 0.25
CA SER A 54 -26.08 10.54 -0.44
C SER A 54 -27.59 10.42 -0.69
N ALA A 55 -28.40 10.88 0.25
CA ALA A 55 -29.86 10.94 0.14
C ALA A 55 -30.32 12.04 -0.84
N LEU A 56 -29.66 13.20 -0.83
CA LEU A 56 -30.00 14.32 -1.72
C LEU A 56 -29.59 14.06 -3.17
N MET A 57 -28.45 13.40 -3.39
CA MET A 57 -27.85 13.18 -4.71
C MET A 57 -27.46 11.70 -4.89
N PRO A 58 -28.44 10.78 -5.03
CA PRO A 58 -28.18 9.35 -5.20
C PRO A 58 -27.56 8.99 -6.56
N GLN A 59 -27.74 9.86 -7.57
CA GLN A 59 -27.24 9.65 -8.92
C GLN A 59 -25.71 9.81 -9.04
N LEU A 60 -25.07 10.45 -8.06
CA LEU A 60 -23.63 10.66 -8.04
C LEU A 60 -22.93 9.56 -7.23
N GLY A 61 -21.78 9.11 -7.74
CA GLY A 61 -20.99 8.05 -7.09
C GLY A 61 -20.43 8.48 -5.72
N PRO A 62 -20.16 7.54 -4.80
CA PRO A 62 -19.64 7.84 -3.46
C PRO A 62 -18.38 8.69 -3.47
N LEU A 63 -17.45 8.43 -4.39
CA LEU A 63 -16.19 9.16 -4.50
C LEU A 63 -16.37 10.64 -4.81
N VAL A 64 -17.29 10.96 -5.73
CA VAL A 64 -17.58 12.35 -6.14
C VAL A 64 -18.24 13.12 -5.00
N ARG A 65 -19.13 12.46 -4.25
CA ARG A 65 -19.79 13.06 -3.08
C ARG A 65 -18.81 13.35 -1.95
N VAL A 66 -17.91 12.42 -1.64
CA VAL A 66 -16.86 12.63 -0.62
C VAL A 66 -15.88 13.72 -1.06
N ALA A 67 -15.48 13.76 -2.33
CA ALA A 67 -14.60 14.80 -2.84
C ALA A 67 -15.24 16.20 -2.73
N ALA A 68 -16.51 16.34 -3.11
CA ALA A 68 -17.22 17.61 -2.96
C ALA A 68 -17.36 18.05 -1.49
N LEU A 69 -17.63 17.11 -0.57
CA LEU A 69 -17.70 17.44 0.85
C LEU A 69 -16.35 17.88 1.42
N LYS A 70 -15.23 17.27 0.99
CA LYS A 70 -13.89 17.71 1.43
C LYS A 70 -13.58 19.14 0.99
N GLU A 71 -13.91 19.50 -0.25
CA GLU A 71 -13.72 20.86 -0.77
C GLU A 71 -14.63 21.88 -0.07
N CYS A 72 -15.81 21.46 0.37
CA CYS A 72 -16.78 22.32 1.07
C CYS A 72 -16.70 22.21 2.60
N ILE A 73 -15.60 21.69 3.17
CA ILE A 73 -15.41 21.56 4.63
C ILE A 73 -16.61 20.86 5.31
N PHE A 74 -17.12 19.83 4.64
CA PHE A 74 -18.27 19.01 5.04
C PHE A 74 -19.59 19.79 5.23
N ASP A 75 -19.71 20.97 4.64
CA ASP A 75 -20.98 21.67 4.48
C ASP A 75 -21.79 21.04 3.33
N VAL A 76 -22.94 20.46 3.69
CA VAL A 76 -23.82 19.74 2.76
C VAL A 76 -24.45 20.69 1.74
N GLU A 77 -24.83 21.91 2.14
CA GLU A 77 -25.54 22.84 1.26
C GLU A 77 -24.59 23.38 0.19
N MET A 78 -23.39 23.77 0.61
CA MET A 78 -22.33 24.19 -0.29
C MET A 78 -21.91 23.07 -1.24
N ALA A 79 -21.77 21.83 -0.76
CA ALA A 79 -21.46 20.68 -1.60
C ALA A 79 -22.54 20.40 -2.66
N VAL A 80 -23.82 20.56 -2.31
CA VAL A 80 -24.93 20.42 -3.27
C VAL A 80 -24.87 21.51 -4.33
N GLN A 81 -24.64 22.76 -3.94
CA GLN A 81 -24.52 23.87 -4.89
C GLN A 81 -23.32 23.69 -5.83
N PHE A 82 -22.17 23.30 -5.27
CA PHE A 82 -20.96 23.00 -6.02
C PHE A 82 -21.18 21.91 -7.06
N LEU A 83 -21.79 20.78 -6.66
CA LEU A 83 -22.08 19.67 -7.56
C LEU A 83 -23.12 20.02 -8.64
N ARG A 84 -24.11 20.86 -8.32
CA ARG A 84 -25.09 21.34 -9.31
C ARG A 84 -24.42 22.21 -10.37
N ARG A 85 -23.58 23.17 -9.96
CA ARG A 85 -22.80 24.02 -10.88
C ARG A 85 -21.86 23.19 -11.75
N PHE A 86 -21.14 22.25 -11.13
CA PHE A 86 -20.26 21.33 -11.84
C PHE A 86 -21.01 20.50 -12.89
N SER A 87 -22.20 19.99 -12.55
CA SER A 87 -23.01 19.23 -13.51
C SER A 87 -23.41 20.08 -14.71
N THR A 88 -23.82 21.34 -14.50
CA THR A 88 -24.25 22.22 -15.60
C THR A 88 -23.10 22.63 -16.51
N GLU A 89 -21.93 22.94 -15.94
CA GLU A 89 -20.76 23.38 -16.71
C GLU A 89 -20.13 22.24 -17.52
N ASN A 90 -20.16 21.01 -16.99
CA ASN A 90 -19.50 19.87 -17.62
C ASN A 90 -20.42 19.04 -18.54
N GLU A 91 -21.72 19.28 -18.56
CA GLU A 91 -22.66 18.51 -19.39
C GLU A 91 -22.39 18.68 -20.89
N GLU A 92 -22.23 19.92 -21.35
CA GLU A 92 -21.97 20.24 -22.76
C GLU A 92 -20.60 19.75 -23.28
N PRO A 93 -19.46 19.97 -22.58
CA PRO A 93 -18.18 19.43 -23.04
C PRO A 93 -18.16 17.90 -23.04
N LEU A 94 -18.83 17.23 -22.09
CA LEU A 94 -18.95 15.77 -22.08
C LEU A 94 -19.75 15.25 -23.29
N LYS A 95 -20.88 15.89 -23.64
CA LYS A 95 -21.63 15.56 -24.86
C LYS A 95 -20.79 15.76 -26.12
N ALA A 96 -20.03 16.85 -26.19
CA ALA A 96 -19.15 17.14 -27.31
C ALA A 96 -18.04 16.09 -27.45
N LEU A 97 -17.41 15.67 -26.34
CA LEU A 97 -16.40 14.60 -26.33
C LEU A 97 -16.99 13.25 -26.76
N GLN A 98 -18.19 12.89 -26.29
CA GLN A 98 -18.86 11.66 -26.70
C GLN A 98 -19.17 11.66 -28.21
N LYS A 99 -19.61 12.80 -28.76
CA LYS A 99 -19.85 12.98 -30.19
C LYS A 99 -18.54 12.85 -30.98
N LYS A 100 -17.46 13.49 -30.54
CA LYS A 100 -16.11 13.36 -31.14
C LYS A 100 -15.62 11.92 -31.14
N ARG A 101 -15.74 11.21 -30.01
CA ARG A 101 -15.36 9.80 -29.89
C ARG A 101 -16.15 8.90 -30.85
N LYS A 102 -17.45 9.11 -30.97
CA LYS A 102 -18.31 8.35 -31.89
C LYS A 102 -17.91 8.59 -33.35
N LYS A 103 -17.57 9.84 -33.71
CA LYS A 103 -17.10 10.18 -35.06
C LYS A 103 -15.78 9.47 -35.39
N LEU A 104 -14.79 9.54 -34.49
CA LEU A 104 -13.50 8.85 -34.67
C LEU A 104 -13.66 7.33 -34.81
N GLN A 105 -14.58 6.73 -34.05
CA GLN A 105 -14.84 5.29 -34.17
C GLN A 105 -15.45 4.93 -35.53
N GLN A 106 -16.37 5.74 -36.04
CA GLN A 106 -16.93 5.55 -37.39
C GLN A 106 -15.88 5.75 -38.49
N GLU A 107 -14.95 6.68 -38.33
CA GLU A 107 -13.84 6.88 -39.28
C GLU A 107 -12.88 5.69 -39.29
N ARG A 108 -12.57 5.10 -38.12
CA ARG A 108 -11.76 3.87 -38.03
C ARG A 108 -12.45 2.68 -38.69
N ASP A 109 -13.74 2.49 -38.42
CA ASP A 109 -14.50 1.37 -39.01
C ASP A 109 -14.69 1.53 -40.53
N ALA A 110 -14.59 2.76 -41.06
CA ALA A 110 -14.65 3.04 -42.50
C ALA A 110 -13.28 2.96 -43.21
N ALA A 111 -12.18 3.00 -42.46
CA ALA A 111 -10.81 3.00 -42.98
C ALA A 111 -10.15 1.60 -43.02
N GLU A 112 -10.91 0.52 -42.80
CA GLU A 112 -10.48 -0.87 -43.02
C GLU A 112 -10.93 -1.33 -44.43
N PRO A 113 -10.10 -1.20 -45.47
CA PRO A 113 -10.37 -1.78 -46.79
C PRO A 113 -10.08 -3.28 -46.80
N SER A 114 -11.07 -4.03 -47.31
CA SER A 114 -10.96 -5.39 -47.86
C SER A 114 -9.62 -5.60 -48.59
N SER A 115 -8.78 -6.47 -48.03
CA SER A 115 -7.54 -6.96 -48.63
C SER A 115 -7.32 -8.41 -48.19
N SER A 116 -7.78 -9.36 -49.02
CA SER A 116 -7.04 -10.57 -49.37
C SER A 116 -7.86 -11.45 -50.33
N GLU A 117 -7.65 -11.25 -51.64
CA GLU A 117 -7.85 -12.28 -52.66
C GLU A 117 -6.45 -12.84 -53.00
N SER A 118 -6.22 -14.15 -52.87
CA SER A 118 -5.54 -15.02 -53.89
C SER A 118 -5.31 -16.47 -53.38
N GLU A 119 -6.08 -17.39 -53.98
CA GLU A 119 -5.72 -18.66 -54.66
C GLU A 119 -4.45 -19.46 -54.26
N SER A 120 -4.64 -20.75 -53.93
CA SER A 120 -3.92 -21.88 -54.59
C SER A 120 -4.44 -23.28 -54.18
N GLU A 121 -4.81 -24.03 -55.23
CA GLU A 121 -4.90 -25.49 -55.47
C GLU A 121 -4.62 -26.54 -54.35
N SER A 122 -5.55 -27.48 -54.11
CA SER A 122 -5.47 -28.90 -54.55
C SER A 122 -6.26 -29.93 -53.68
N ALA A 123 -7.03 -30.76 -54.41
CA ALA A 123 -7.45 -32.16 -54.20
C ALA A 123 -8.15 -32.67 -52.90
N SER A 124 -9.45 -32.99 -53.03
CA SER A 124 -10.01 -34.37 -53.04
C SER A 124 -11.30 -34.64 -52.23
N SER A 125 -12.22 -35.35 -52.90
CA SER A 125 -13.39 -36.15 -52.45
C SER A 125 -14.46 -35.46 -51.60
N GLY A 126 -15.66 -35.18 -52.12
CA GLY A 126 -16.79 -36.13 -52.23
C GLY A 126 -17.76 -35.83 -51.07
N ASP A 127 -19.08 -35.73 -51.15
CA ASP A 127 -20.10 -36.36 -51.98
C ASP A 127 -21.46 -35.68 -51.63
N SER A 128 -22.37 -35.61 -52.61
CA SER A 128 -23.84 -35.53 -52.52
C SER A 128 -24.55 -34.39 -51.76
N SER A 129 -25.20 -33.51 -52.52
CA SER A 129 -26.67 -33.57 -52.79
C SER A 129 -27.23 -32.23 -53.32
N ASP A 130 -27.53 -32.21 -54.62
CA ASP A 130 -28.47 -31.30 -55.33
C ASP A 130 -29.92 -31.86 -55.20
N PRO A 131 -31.04 -31.27 -55.73
CA PRO A 131 -31.33 -29.92 -56.26
C PRO A 131 -32.55 -29.25 -55.58
N GLY A 132 -32.84 -27.98 -55.91
CA GLY A 132 -34.22 -27.51 -55.73
C GLY A 132 -34.63 -26.05 -55.95
N ARG A 133 -34.40 -25.51 -57.16
CA ARG A 133 -35.40 -24.75 -57.96
C ARG A 133 -36.01 -23.41 -57.44
N LYS A 134 -36.00 -22.44 -58.39
CA LYS A 134 -37.02 -21.41 -58.74
C LYS A 134 -36.85 -19.93 -58.28
N LYS A 135 -36.44 -19.13 -59.27
CA LYS A 135 -36.83 -17.74 -59.59
C LYS A 135 -38.19 -17.29 -59.01
N ARG A 136 -38.29 -16.04 -58.51
CA ARG A 136 -39.02 -14.91 -59.14
C ARG A 136 -39.15 -13.68 -58.21
N ARG A 137 -38.65 -12.54 -58.73
CA ARG A 137 -39.23 -11.18 -58.82
C ARG A 137 -39.96 -10.49 -57.64
N ARG A 138 -39.51 -9.24 -57.43
CA ARG A 138 -40.23 -7.97 -57.15
C ARG A 138 -40.95 -7.78 -55.80
N GLY A 139 -40.64 -6.63 -55.19
CA GLY A 139 -41.68 -5.70 -54.69
C GLY A 139 -41.81 -5.52 -53.17
N LYS A 140 -41.05 -4.56 -52.63
CA LYS A 140 -41.51 -3.45 -51.76
C LYS A 140 -42.73 -3.72 -50.85
N SER A 141 -42.52 -3.91 -49.52
CA SER A 141 -43.44 -3.41 -48.48
C SER A 141 -43.00 -3.70 -47.02
N SER A 142 -43.04 -2.65 -46.20
CA SER A 142 -43.42 -2.61 -44.77
C SER A 142 -42.57 -3.25 -43.66
N ARG A 143 -41.96 -2.35 -42.86
CA ARG A 143 -42.14 -2.22 -41.39
C ARG A 143 -42.36 -3.51 -40.56
N LYS A 144 -41.31 -4.28 -40.23
CA LYS A 144 -41.27 -5.05 -38.95
C LYS A 144 -39.89 -5.67 -38.66
N SER A 145 -39.02 -5.02 -37.87
CA SER A 145 -37.92 -5.74 -37.19
C SER A 145 -37.27 -4.96 -36.03
N LYS A 146 -38.05 -4.56 -35.02
CA LYS A 146 -37.51 -3.98 -33.77
C LYS A 146 -37.57 -4.91 -32.56
N HIS A 147 -37.72 -6.23 -32.76
CA HIS A 147 -37.90 -7.19 -31.65
C HIS A 147 -36.89 -8.37 -31.61
N LYS A 148 -35.75 -8.31 -32.31
CA LYS A 148 -34.74 -9.40 -32.24
C LYS A 148 -33.41 -9.06 -31.58
N LYS A 149 -33.24 -7.83 -31.06
CA LYS A 149 -31.95 -7.38 -30.46
C LYS A 149 -31.91 -7.38 -28.93
N ARG A 150 -32.99 -7.79 -28.24
CA ARG A 150 -33.02 -7.89 -26.76
C ARG A 150 -32.66 -9.29 -26.22
N GLY A 151 -32.91 -10.36 -26.98
CA GLY A 151 -32.65 -11.74 -26.51
C GLY A 151 -31.17 -12.13 -26.39
N ASP A 152 -30.29 -11.54 -27.19
CA ASP A 152 -28.87 -11.94 -27.23
C ASP A 152 -28.03 -11.29 -26.11
N LYS A 153 -28.45 -10.11 -25.63
CA LYS A 153 -27.74 -9.41 -24.55
C LYS A 153 -27.99 -10.04 -23.17
N ASP A 154 -29.18 -10.60 -22.94
CA ASP A 154 -29.49 -11.31 -21.70
C ASP A 154 -28.85 -12.70 -21.62
N ARG A 155 -28.70 -13.41 -22.76
CA ARG A 155 -28.04 -14.72 -22.78
C ARG A 155 -26.54 -14.62 -22.45
N LYS A 156 -25.86 -13.53 -22.86
CA LYS A 156 -24.45 -13.26 -22.52
C LYS A 156 -24.24 -12.85 -21.06
N LYS A 157 -25.22 -12.18 -20.43
CA LYS A 157 -25.17 -11.82 -19.01
C LYS A 157 -25.42 -13.02 -18.10
N ARG A 158 -26.31 -13.94 -18.49
CA ARG A 158 -26.59 -15.18 -17.75
C ARG A 158 -25.40 -16.15 -17.77
N ARG A 159 -24.68 -16.30 -18.90
CA ARG A 159 -23.45 -17.14 -18.96
C ARG A 159 -22.33 -16.62 -18.05
N ARG A 160 -22.04 -15.30 -18.05
CA ARG A 160 -21.05 -14.70 -17.13
C ARG A 160 -21.45 -14.78 -15.65
N GLY A 161 -22.75 -14.70 -15.35
CA GLY A 161 -23.24 -14.90 -13.98
C GLY A 161 -23.14 -16.34 -13.51
N GLN A 162 -23.38 -17.30 -14.43
CA GLN A 162 -23.26 -18.72 -14.15
C GLN A 162 -21.81 -19.14 -13.96
N ASP A 163 -20.86 -18.63 -14.77
CA ASP A 163 -19.41 -18.89 -14.60
C ASP A 163 -18.86 -18.32 -13.28
N LYS A 164 -19.35 -17.13 -12.85
CA LYS A 164 -18.95 -16.54 -11.56
C LYS A 164 -19.61 -17.25 -10.36
N ALA A 165 -20.76 -17.88 -10.57
CA ALA A 165 -21.47 -18.67 -9.56
C ALA A 165 -20.96 -20.12 -9.49
N THR A 166 -20.51 -20.73 -10.58
CA THR A 166 -19.88 -22.06 -10.59
C THR A 166 -18.48 -22.00 -9.98
N ILE A 167 -17.71 -20.92 -10.21
CA ILE A 167 -16.44 -20.68 -9.48
C ILE A 167 -16.69 -20.51 -7.97
N LYS A 168 -17.77 -19.82 -7.57
CA LYS A 168 -18.13 -19.66 -6.15
C LYS A 168 -18.79 -20.89 -5.52
N LYS A 169 -19.39 -21.79 -6.31
CA LYS A 169 -20.03 -23.03 -5.81
C LYS A 169 -19.12 -24.26 -5.86
N ALA A 170 -18.05 -24.26 -6.66
CA ALA A 170 -17.03 -25.32 -6.65
C ALA A 170 -16.07 -25.25 -5.45
N ALA A 171 -16.10 -24.16 -4.67
CA ALA A 171 -15.31 -23.99 -3.45
C ALA A 171 -15.93 -24.63 -2.20
N LEU A 172 -17.08 -25.30 -2.31
CA LEU A 172 -17.88 -25.73 -1.15
C LEU A 172 -17.96 -27.25 -0.95
N THR A 173 -17.06 -28.03 -1.54
CA THR A 173 -17.03 -29.47 -1.30
C THR A 173 -15.59 -29.94 -1.10
N SER A 174 -15.23 -30.18 0.18
CA SER A 174 -14.00 -30.81 0.68
C SER A 174 -12.68 -30.00 0.74
N GLY A 175 -12.72 -28.66 0.58
CA GLY A 175 -11.51 -27.80 0.52
C GLY A 175 -11.47 -26.57 1.43
N GLU A 176 -12.25 -26.51 2.52
CA GLU A 176 -12.39 -25.29 3.36
C GLU A 176 -11.09 -24.82 4.06
N SER A 177 -10.10 -25.70 4.23
CA SER A 177 -8.80 -25.32 4.82
C SER A 177 -7.71 -25.06 3.77
N PHE A 178 -7.88 -25.55 2.54
CA PHE A 178 -6.85 -25.45 1.52
C PHE A 178 -6.71 -24.00 1.03
N GLY A 179 -5.51 -23.46 1.10
CA GLY A 179 -5.21 -22.09 0.72
C GLY A 179 -5.72 -21.02 1.71
N LYS A 180 -6.17 -21.40 2.91
CA LYS A 180 -6.67 -20.47 3.94
C LYS A 180 -5.66 -19.38 4.32
N TYR A 181 -4.37 -19.72 4.32
CA TYR A 181 -3.26 -18.81 4.65
C TYR A 181 -2.45 -18.39 3.42
N GLY A 182 -2.99 -18.61 2.23
CA GLY A 182 -2.27 -18.53 0.96
C GLY A 182 -1.81 -19.90 0.47
N ILE A 183 -1.27 -19.94 -0.75
CA ILE A 183 -0.70 -21.15 -1.35
C ILE A 183 0.76 -20.84 -1.65
N ILE A 184 1.67 -21.65 -1.10
CA ILE A 184 3.11 -21.56 -1.33
C ILE A 184 3.60 -22.67 -2.25
N ARG A 185 4.68 -22.39 -2.98
CA ARG A 185 5.37 -23.32 -3.88
C ARG A 185 6.86 -23.41 -3.53
N GLU A 186 7.58 -24.34 -4.14
CA GLU A 186 9.05 -24.45 -3.97
C GLU A 186 9.80 -23.14 -4.30
N THR A 187 9.25 -22.31 -5.20
CA THR A 187 9.82 -20.99 -5.55
C THR A 187 9.81 -19.98 -4.40
N ASP A 188 8.93 -20.17 -3.42
CA ASP A 188 8.74 -19.26 -2.29
C ASP A 188 9.65 -19.59 -1.09
N ALA A 189 10.58 -20.56 -1.25
CA ALA A 189 11.49 -21.00 -0.19
C ALA A 189 12.25 -19.85 0.47
N ALA A 190 12.73 -18.88 -0.32
CA ALA A 190 13.44 -17.73 0.23
C ALA A 190 12.51 -16.83 1.09
N ALA A 191 11.29 -16.56 0.62
CA ALA A 191 10.34 -15.70 1.31
C ALA A 191 9.77 -16.33 2.58
N LYS A 192 9.70 -17.67 2.64
CA LYS A 192 9.19 -18.45 3.77
C LYS A 192 10.26 -19.14 4.60
N SER A 193 11.53 -18.83 4.36
CA SER A 193 12.68 -19.42 5.04
C SER A 193 12.57 -19.25 6.57
N SER A 194 12.19 -18.06 7.05
CA SER A 194 12.10 -17.78 8.48
C SER A 194 11.04 -18.63 9.20
N GLU A 195 9.87 -18.80 8.59
CA GLU A 195 8.77 -19.60 9.13
C GLU A 195 9.07 -21.10 9.06
N PHE A 196 9.67 -21.53 7.93
CA PHE A 196 10.10 -22.90 7.72
C PHE A 196 11.16 -23.33 8.74
N ILE A 197 12.15 -22.48 9.00
CA ILE A 197 13.20 -22.76 9.99
C ILE A 197 12.61 -22.93 11.38
N LEU A 198 11.72 -22.03 11.79
CA LEU A 198 11.08 -22.12 13.10
C LEU A 198 10.21 -23.38 13.22
N TRP A 199 9.47 -23.74 12.17
CA TRP A 199 8.66 -24.95 12.14
C TRP A 199 9.52 -26.22 12.22
N ALA A 200 10.61 -26.30 11.45
CA ALA A 200 11.51 -27.45 11.46
C ALA A 200 12.14 -27.63 12.86
N LEU A 201 12.58 -26.54 13.48
CA LEU A 201 13.18 -26.56 14.81
C LEU A 201 12.19 -26.95 15.91
N GLU A 202 10.97 -26.40 15.91
CA GLU A 202 10.04 -26.60 17.02
C GLU A 202 9.12 -27.83 16.84
N VAL A 203 8.68 -28.11 15.61
CA VAL A 203 7.74 -29.19 15.31
C VAL A 203 8.49 -30.48 14.96
N LYS A 204 9.39 -30.41 13.98
CA LYS A 204 10.16 -31.58 13.54
C LYS A 204 11.39 -31.83 14.43
N LYS A 205 11.80 -30.85 15.24
CA LYS A 205 13.00 -30.90 16.11
C LYS A 205 14.29 -31.16 15.33
N ILE A 206 14.35 -30.63 14.12
CA ILE A 206 15.50 -30.78 13.23
C ILE A 206 16.09 -29.40 12.99
N ASP A 207 17.42 -29.31 13.11
CA ASP A 207 18.17 -28.11 12.77
C ASP A 207 18.56 -28.14 11.30
N ILE A 208 18.02 -27.20 10.51
CA ILE A 208 18.24 -27.13 9.07
C ILE A 208 19.72 -26.86 8.74
N GLU A 209 20.44 -26.13 9.60
CA GLU A 209 21.86 -25.84 9.35
C GLU A 209 22.73 -27.10 9.36
N THR A 210 22.27 -28.17 10.00
CA THR A 210 22.97 -29.46 10.06
C THR A 210 22.60 -30.41 8.92
N LEU A 211 21.55 -30.10 8.14
CA LEU A 211 21.03 -31.00 7.11
C LEU A 211 21.69 -30.78 5.74
N PRO A 212 21.85 -31.84 4.93
CA PRO A 212 22.15 -31.73 3.52
C PRO A 212 21.05 -30.95 2.77
N ARG A 213 21.45 -30.20 1.73
CA ARG A 213 20.55 -29.38 0.91
C ARG A 213 19.43 -30.17 0.20
N ASN A 214 19.59 -31.48 0.03
CA ASN A 214 18.53 -32.33 -0.52
C ASN A 214 17.43 -32.59 0.51
N ASP A 215 17.82 -32.98 1.72
CA ASP A 215 16.91 -33.25 2.83
C ASP A 215 16.16 -31.97 3.25
N GLU A 216 16.82 -30.81 3.19
CA GLU A 216 16.18 -29.51 3.37
C GLU A 216 15.03 -29.28 2.37
N ARG A 217 15.24 -29.62 1.10
CA ARG A 217 14.20 -29.48 0.06
C ARG A 217 13.04 -30.44 0.27
N GLU A 218 13.31 -31.65 0.77
CA GLU A 218 12.25 -32.61 1.12
C GLU A 218 11.45 -32.14 2.32
N LEU A 219 12.11 -31.67 3.39
CA LEU A 219 11.43 -31.04 4.52
C LEU A 219 10.60 -29.82 4.09
N PHE A 220 11.09 -29.04 3.13
CA PHE A 220 10.34 -27.90 2.62
C PHE A 220 9.08 -28.32 1.86
N ARG A 221 9.08 -29.49 1.20
CA ARG A 221 7.87 -30.05 0.56
C ARG A 221 6.82 -30.45 1.59
N ASP A 222 7.21 -31.14 2.65
CA ASP A 222 6.32 -31.44 3.78
C ASP A 222 5.70 -30.15 4.34
N TYR A 223 6.53 -29.12 4.52
CA TYR A 223 6.07 -27.81 5.00
C TYR A 223 5.10 -27.14 4.03
N ILE A 224 5.32 -27.22 2.72
CA ILE A 224 4.40 -26.71 1.69
C ILE A 224 3.04 -27.41 1.79
N GLU A 225 3.03 -28.73 1.96
CA GLU A 225 1.79 -29.50 2.09
C GLU A 225 1.02 -29.08 3.34
N ASP A 226 1.69 -29.01 4.49
CA ASP A 226 1.05 -28.61 5.74
C ASP A 226 0.57 -27.15 5.74
N PHE A 227 1.36 -26.26 5.12
CA PHE A 227 0.99 -24.85 4.96
C PHE A 227 -0.25 -24.70 4.08
N ASN A 228 -0.25 -25.35 2.92
CA ASN A 228 -1.31 -25.21 1.93
C ASN A 228 -2.61 -25.85 2.41
N THR A 229 -2.53 -26.95 3.15
CA THR A 229 -3.69 -27.63 3.74
C THR A 229 -4.17 -27.00 5.04
N GLY A 230 -3.37 -26.12 5.65
CA GLY A 230 -3.71 -25.43 6.89
C GLY A 230 -3.61 -26.32 8.13
N THR A 231 -2.75 -27.33 8.12
CA THR A 231 -2.57 -28.34 9.18
C THR A 231 -1.44 -28.02 10.16
N LEU A 232 -0.66 -26.94 9.94
CA LEU A 232 0.43 -26.57 10.84
C LEU A 232 -0.08 -26.34 12.29
N PRO A 233 0.65 -26.79 13.32
CA PRO A 233 0.15 -26.82 14.71
C PRO A 233 -0.17 -25.45 15.31
N HIS A 234 0.53 -24.41 14.88
CA HIS A 234 0.38 -23.07 15.43
C HIS A 234 0.42 -21.99 14.35
N ARG A 235 -0.36 -20.93 14.56
CA ARG A 235 -0.54 -19.84 13.59
C ARG A 235 0.75 -19.07 13.26
N LYS A 236 1.76 -19.15 14.13
CA LYS A 236 3.08 -18.52 13.96
C LYS A 236 3.88 -19.07 12.77
N TYR A 237 3.64 -20.33 12.40
CA TYR A 237 4.32 -20.96 11.27
C TYR A 237 3.75 -20.52 9.91
N TYR A 238 2.60 -19.84 9.87
CA TYR A 238 2.09 -19.29 8.61
C TYR A 238 2.66 -17.89 8.32
N ASN A 239 2.84 -17.09 9.37
CA ASN A 239 3.40 -15.74 9.28
C ASN A 239 4.03 -15.35 10.62
N LEU A 240 5.35 -15.44 10.69
CA LEU A 240 6.12 -15.14 11.90
C LEU A 240 6.10 -13.65 12.24
N GLU A 241 6.19 -12.79 11.23
CA GLU A 241 6.19 -11.33 11.41
C GLU A 241 4.88 -10.84 12.03
N ALA A 242 3.74 -11.29 11.50
CA ALA A 242 2.42 -10.95 12.04
C ALA A 242 2.25 -11.46 13.48
N TYR A 243 2.78 -12.64 13.78
CA TYR A 243 2.75 -13.18 15.14
C TYR A 243 3.59 -12.34 16.12
N ASN A 244 4.80 -11.93 15.72
CA ASN A 244 5.66 -11.09 16.55
C ASN A 244 5.03 -9.71 16.79
N LYS A 245 4.52 -9.06 15.74
CA LYS A 245 3.77 -7.80 15.86
C LYS A 245 2.58 -7.91 16.80
N TYR A 246 1.82 -9.00 16.71
CA TYR A 246 0.71 -9.25 17.64
C TYR A 246 1.19 -9.45 19.08
N LYS A 247 2.27 -10.21 19.29
CA LYS A 247 2.86 -10.45 20.61
C LYS A 247 3.35 -9.15 21.23
N GLU A 248 4.01 -8.29 20.45
CA GLU A 248 4.47 -6.97 20.85
C GLU A 248 3.30 -6.03 21.16
N ALA A 249 2.29 -5.96 20.28
CA ALA A 249 1.09 -5.16 20.52
C ALA A 249 0.34 -5.62 21.77
N LYS A 250 0.24 -6.94 22.01
CA LYS A 250 -0.36 -7.50 23.22
C LYS A 250 0.49 -7.20 24.46
N ALA A 251 1.82 -7.24 24.35
CA ALA A 251 2.72 -6.86 25.42
C ALA A 251 2.62 -5.35 25.75
N ALA A 252 2.52 -4.49 24.74
CA ALA A 252 2.32 -3.04 24.90
C ALA A 252 0.94 -2.72 25.50
N ALA A 253 -0.13 -3.36 25.01
CA ALA A 253 -1.47 -3.21 25.55
C ALA A 253 -1.56 -3.74 26.99
N LYS A 254 -0.86 -4.84 27.31
CA LYS A 254 -0.74 -5.37 28.67
C LYS A 254 0.19 -4.51 29.55
N GLY A 255 1.17 -3.84 28.96
CA GLY A 255 2.03 -2.85 29.61
C GLY A 255 1.23 -1.64 30.10
N GLY A 256 0.23 -1.19 29.34
CA GLY A 256 -0.74 -0.19 29.77
C GLY A 256 -1.81 -0.70 30.76
N LYS A 257 -2.01 -2.03 30.84
CA LYS A 257 -2.95 -2.71 31.76
C LYS A 257 -2.27 -3.46 32.91
N ARG A 258 -0.98 -3.23 33.19
CA ARG A 258 -0.35 -3.66 34.45
C ARG A 258 -0.81 -2.70 35.55
N THR A 259 -2.03 -2.95 36.00
CA THR A 259 -2.44 -2.78 37.39
C THR A 259 -1.27 -3.20 38.30
N GLU A 260 -0.72 -2.25 39.04
CA GLU A 260 -0.38 -2.22 40.49
C GLU A 260 -0.03 -3.50 41.27
N LYS A 261 0.17 -4.65 40.63
CA LYS A 261 0.54 -5.90 41.28
C LYS A 261 1.97 -6.23 40.91
N LYS A 262 2.85 -5.67 41.73
CA LYS A 262 4.25 -6.07 41.98
C LYS A 262 5.15 -5.96 40.74
N LYS A 263 5.47 -4.72 40.35
CA LYS A 263 6.80 -4.45 39.79
C LYS A 263 7.79 -4.54 40.95
N SER A 264 8.77 -5.41 40.86
CA SER A 264 9.88 -5.49 41.81
C SER A 264 10.66 -4.18 41.75
N ALA A 265 11.01 -3.61 42.91
CA ALA A 265 11.74 -2.34 43.03
C ALA A 265 13.07 -2.27 42.23
N VAL A 266 13.57 -3.42 41.80
CA VAL A 266 14.80 -3.57 41.00
C VAL A 266 14.63 -3.08 39.54
N ASP A 267 13.44 -3.21 38.94
CA ASP A 267 13.22 -2.75 37.55
C ASP A 267 13.07 -1.22 37.48
N ASP A 268 12.45 -0.60 38.47
CA ASP A 268 12.30 0.87 38.53
C ASP A 268 13.66 1.57 38.77
N GLU A 269 14.57 0.96 39.56
CA GLU A 269 15.92 1.51 39.78
C GLU A 269 16.81 1.41 38.52
N ALA A 270 16.70 0.31 37.77
CA ALA A 270 17.47 0.10 36.55
C ALA A 270 17.07 1.09 35.44
N GLU A 271 15.77 1.39 35.31
CA GLU A 271 15.27 2.41 34.38
C GLU A 271 15.70 3.81 34.79
N LEU A 272 15.63 4.14 36.09
CA LEU A 272 16.09 5.43 36.60
C LEU A 272 17.60 5.64 36.40
N ARG A 273 18.39 4.57 36.52
CA ARG A 273 19.85 4.59 36.28
C ARG A 273 20.17 4.82 34.80
N LYS A 274 19.39 4.24 33.87
CA LYS A 274 19.54 4.48 32.43
C LYS A 274 19.21 5.93 32.07
N LEU A 275 18.11 6.46 32.58
CA LEU A 275 17.73 7.87 32.35
C LEU A 275 18.80 8.85 32.86
N ARG A 276 19.35 8.63 34.06
CA ARG A 276 20.49 9.45 34.55
C ARG A 276 21.74 9.29 33.71
N ALA A 277 22.03 8.09 33.22
CA ALA A 277 23.21 7.84 32.38
C ALA A 277 23.07 8.55 31.02
N GLU A 278 21.87 8.54 30.44
CA GLU A 278 21.55 9.24 29.20
C GLU A 278 21.62 10.77 29.38
N GLU A 279 21.09 11.29 30.49
CA GLU A 279 21.19 12.72 30.83
C GLU A 279 22.65 13.16 31.04
N ALA A 280 23.44 12.36 31.76
CA ALA A 280 24.86 12.62 31.96
C ALA A 280 25.66 12.54 30.64
N ALA A 281 25.33 11.60 29.76
CA ALA A 281 25.95 11.48 28.44
C ALA A 281 25.63 12.71 27.57
N LYS A 282 24.37 13.16 27.57
CA LYS A 282 23.93 14.34 26.83
C LYS A 282 24.62 15.62 27.32
N LEU A 283 24.75 15.78 28.64
CA LEU A 283 25.47 16.93 29.22
C LEU A 283 26.97 16.91 28.86
N ARG A 284 27.59 15.72 28.83
CA ARG A 284 28.99 15.56 28.39
C ARG A 284 29.16 15.92 26.92
N GLU A 285 28.22 15.51 26.08
CA GLU A 285 28.24 15.84 24.65
C GLU A 285 28.06 17.35 24.43
N GLN A 286 27.14 17.99 25.15
CA GLN A 286 26.94 19.44 25.09
C GLN A 286 28.21 20.21 25.46
N ARG A 287 28.88 19.84 26.56
CA ARG A 287 30.17 20.45 26.95
C ARG A 287 31.25 20.26 25.90
N MET A 288 31.33 19.08 25.27
CA MET A 288 32.27 18.84 24.18
C MET A 288 31.95 19.69 22.95
N GLN A 289 30.68 19.85 22.61
CA GLN A 289 30.24 20.69 21.50
C GLN A 289 30.52 22.17 21.77
N GLU A 290 30.28 22.66 22.99
CA GLU A 290 30.60 24.02 23.41
C GLU A 290 32.10 24.29 23.35
N ALA A 291 32.94 23.39 23.86
CA ALA A 291 34.40 23.51 23.76
C ALA A 291 34.89 23.53 22.30
N LEU A 292 34.28 22.73 21.43
CA LEU A 292 34.57 22.75 19.99
C LEU A 292 34.06 24.03 19.31
N ALA A 293 32.90 24.54 19.72
CA ALA A 293 32.38 25.80 19.22
C ALA A 293 33.29 26.96 19.63
N GLU A 294 33.70 27.02 20.89
CA GLU A 294 34.65 28.01 21.39
C GLU A 294 35.99 27.92 20.64
N LEU A 295 36.49 26.71 20.37
CA LEU A 295 37.68 26.53 19.53
C LEU A 295 37.46 27.00 18.09
N LYS A 296 36.25 26.84 17.54
CA LYS A 296 35.89 27.26 16.17
C LYS A 296 35.66 28.78 16.04
N TYR A 297 35.17 29.42 17.10
CA TYR A 297 34.77 30.83 17.13
C TYR A 297 35.74 31.73 17.90
N SER A 298 36.76 31.16 18.56
CA SER A 298 37.89 31.90 19.11
C SER A 298 38.54 32.77 18.03
N ASP A 299 38.84 34.01 18.37
CA ASP A 299 39.42 34.98 17.42
C ASP A 299 40.75 34.49 16.86
N LYS A 300 41.53 33.76 17.65
CA LYS A 300 42.76 33.09 17.18
C LYS A 300 42.50 32.04 16.10
N ALA A 301 41.37 31.33 16.15
CA ALA A 301 41.01 30.34 15.13
C ALA A 301 40.47 30.98 13.84
N LYS A 302 39.85 32.16 13.94
CA LYS A 302 39.49 32.98 12.77
C LYS A 302 40.74 33.53 12.11
N ASP A 303 41.66 34.10 12.89
CA ASP A 303 42.94 34.63 12.40
C ASP A 303 43.77 33.55 11.69
N MET A 304 43.83 32.34 12.25
CA MET A 304 44.52 31.20 11.61
C MET A 304 43.89 30.81 10.26
N LYS A 305 42.55 30.78 10.18
CA LYS A 305 41.83 30.50 8.92
C LYS A 305 42.06 31.61 7.88
N GLU A 306 42.07 32.86 8.31
CA GLU A 306 42.35 34.00 7.42
C GLU A 306 43.78 33.95 6.89
N GLN A 307 44.76 33.65 7.74
CA GLN A 307 46.15 33.44 7.33
C GLN A 307 46.28 32.27 6.35
N GLU A 308 45.57 31.17 6.59
CA GLU A 308 45.58 29.99 5.70
C GLU A 308 44.92 30.30 4.35
N MET A 309 43.80 31.03 4.34
CA MET A 309 43.16 31.52 3.13
C MET A 309 44.06 32.45 2.32
N MET A 310 44.79 33.34 2.99
CA MET A 310 45.76 34.23 2.34
C MET A 310 46.96 33.46 1.76
N ARG A 311 47.44 32.41 2.45
CA ARG A 311 48.47 31.49 1.91
C ARG A 311 47.99 30.76 0.67
N LEU A 312 46.75 30.27 0.67
CA LEU A 312 46.14 29.61 -0.49
C LEU A 312 45.97 30.57 -1.67
N GLN A 313 45.51 31.80 -1.42
CA GLN A 313 45.40 32.83 -2.46
C GLN A 313 46.76 33.19 -3.04
N MET A 314 47.80 33.30 -2.21
CA MET A 314 49.18 33.53 -2.64
C MET A 314 49.69 32.37 -3.50
N GLN A 315 49.47 31.11 -3.07
CA GLN A 315 49.87 29.94 -3.83
C GLN A 315 49.17 29.88 -5.20
N ASN A 316 47.88 30.27 -5.25
CA ASN A 316 47.14 30.36 -6.50
C ASN A 316 47.68 31.49 -7.40
N ALA A 317 48.02 32.65 -6.85
CA ALA A 317 48.62 33.76 -7.61
C ALA A 317 50.00 33.38 -8.20
N TYR A 318 50.82 32.62 -7.46
CA TYR A 318 52.06 32.07 -8.00
C TYR A 318 51.81 31.05 -9.13
N LYS A 319 50.77 30.22 -9.01
CA LYS A 319 50.37 29.26 -10.06
C LYS A 319 49.82 29.95 -11.32
N THR A 320 49.11 31.07 -11.16
CA THR A 320 48.53 31.83 -12.28
C THR A 320 49.50 32.85 -12.89
N GLY A 321 50.67 33.07 -12.27
CA GLY A 321 51.72 33.96 -12.78
C GLY A 321 51.60 35.42 -12.34
N ASP A 322 50.65 35.77 -11.48
CA ASP A 322 50.45 37.12 -10.94
C ASP A 322 51.38 37.40 -9.76
N LYS A 323 52.66 37.64 -10.09
CA LYS A 323 53.74 37.83 -9.10
C LYS A 323 53.52 39.04 -8.18
N ALA A 324 52.95 40.13 -8.70
CA ALA A 324 52.69 41.35 -7.92
C ALA A 324 51.63 41.15 -6.83
N LEU A 325 50.61 40.33 -7.10
CA LEU A 325 49.56 39.98 -6.12
C LEU A 325 50.15 39.05 -5.05
N ALA A 326 50.97 38.07 -5.46
CA ALA A 326 51.64 37.15 -4.56
C ALA A 326 52.59 37.85 -3.58
N GLU A 327 53.40 38.80 -4.06
CA GLU A 327 54.30 39.61 -3.21
C GLU A 327 53.54 40.50 -2.21
N LYS A 328 52.40 41.06 -2.62
CA LYS A 328 51.54 41.86 -1.72
C LYS A 328 50.89 41.01 -0.62
N LEU A 329 50.45 39.80 -0.94
CA LEU A 329 49.93 38.84 0.04
C LEU A 329 51.05 38.33 0.96
N MET A 330 52.25 38.12 0.44
CA MET A 330 53.44 37.72 1.21
C MET A 330 53.84 38.81 2.21
N ALA A 331 53.88 40.07 1.80
CA ALA A 331 54.21 41.20 2.68
C ALA A 331 53.18 41.38 3.81
N ARG A 332 51.90 41.06 3.55
CA ARG A 332 50.83 41.13 4.55
C ARG A 332 50.77 39.91 5.49
N LEU A 333 51.31 38.78 5.06
CA LEU A 333 51.41 37.55 5.86
C LEU A 333 52.71 37.48 6.67
N ALA A 334 53.69 38.34 6.39
CA ALA A 334 54.89 38.46 7.19
C ALA A 334 54.51 38.85 8.64
N PRO A 335 55.04 38.17 9.66
CA PRO A 335 54.80 38.56 11.04
C PRO A 335 55.34 39.98 11.26
N ASP A 336 54.55 40.85 11.91
CA ASP A 336 55.04 42.16 12.35
C ASP A 336 56.20 41.94 13.34
N ASP A 337 57.42 42.15 12.85
CA ASP A 337 58.63 42.12 13.67
C ASP A 337 58.54 43.28 14.68
N PRO A 338 58.47 43.03 16.00
CA PRO A 338 58.36 44.10 17.00
C PRO A 338 59.62 44.99 17.06
N ALA A 339 60.66 44.66 16.29
CA ALA A 339 61.88 45.46 16.13
C ALA A 339 61.74 46.66 15.18
N LYS A 340 60.64 46.77 14.41
CA LYS A 340 60.43 47.87 13.44
C LYS A 340 59.58 49.04 13.98
N ALA A 341 59.14 48.95 15.22
CA ALA A 341 58.41 50.01 15.93
C ALA A 341 59.24 50.54 17.11
N LYS A 342 60.36 51.21 16.82
CA LYS A 342 61.05 52.11 17.74
C LYS A 342 61.62 53.31 17.00
#